data_AF-A0A538AL39-F1
#
_entry.id   AF-A0A538AL39-F1
#
_cell.length_a   1.000
_cell.length_b   1.000
_cell.length_c   1.000
_cell.angle_alpha   90.00
_cell.angle_beta   90.00
_cell.angle_gamma   90.00
#
_symmetry.space_group_name_H-M   'P 1'
#
loop_
_entity.id
_entity.type
_entity.pdbx_description
1 polymer ?
#
loop_
_entity_poly.entity_id
_entity_poly.type
_entity_poly.pdbx_seq_one_letter_code
_entity_poly.pdbx_strand_id
1 'polypeptide(L)'
;MTGIVAAMEGGMGFPLGGDPEDLMRSLQEFAARQAESVAEAQREQFATLTLNTAVELTGAALGRMDVSGSTDEQALALRDAMRVLFPEAVALVSAARQGFMRES
;
A
#
# COMPACT_ATOMS: atom_id res chain seq x y z
N MET A 1 -14.11 15.83 42.47
CA MET A 1 -12.75 16.04 43.00
C MET A 1 -11.80 15.23 42.13
N THR A 2 -10.89 15.92 41.44
CA THR A 2 -9.71 15.38 40.73
C THR A 2 -10.05 14.60 39.45
N GLY A 3 -9.51 14.87 38.26
CA GLY A 3 -8.43 15.71 37.78
C GLY A 3 -8.09 15.16 36.38
N ILE A 4 -7.87 16.03 35.38
CA ILE A 4 -7.18 15.83 34.07
C ILE A 4 -7.57 17.05 33.21
N VAL A 5 -6.94 18.21 33.43
CA VAL A 5 -6.82 19.28 32.41
C VAL A 5 -5.61 20.18 32.67
N ALA A 6 -4.56 19.62 33.29
CA ALA A 6 -3.26 20.27 33.43
C ALA A 6 -2.23 19.53 32.57
N ALA A 7 -2.42 19.54 31.25
CA ALA A 7 -1.40 19.22 30.25
C ALA A 7 -1.98 19.41 28.85
N MET A 8 -2.05 20.66 28.38
CA MET A 8 -1.83 21.03 26.96
C MET A 8 -1.85 22.56 26.77
N GLU A 9 -1.33 23.31 27.76
CA GLU A 9 -0.66 24.57 27.47
C GLU A 9 0.71 24.22 26.89
N GLY A 10 0.79 24.14 25.56
CA GLY A 10 2.05 23.79 24.89
C GLY A 10 1.90 23.49 23.41
N GLY A 11 1.84 24.54 22.59
CA GLY A 11 2.50 24.51 21.28
C GLY A 11 1.73 23.95 20.08
N MET A 12 0.48 24.39 19.86
CA MET A 12 -0.04 24.41 18.48
C MET A 12 0.21 25.80 17.92
N GLY A 13 1.29 25.94 17.13
CA GLY A 13 1.70 27.17 16.46
C GLY A 13 0.74 27.61 15.36
N PHE A 14 -0.54 27.78 15.68
CA PHE A 14 -1.44 28.57 14.86
C PHE A 14 -1.18 30.05 15.16
N PRO A 15 -0.84 30.88 14.17
CA PRO A 15 -0.98 32.32 14.33
C PRO A 15 -2.49 32.61 14.40
N LEU A 16 -3.07 32.53 15.59
CA LEU A 16 -4.46 32.92 15.87
C LEU A 16 -4.59 34.46 15.86
N GLY A 17 -4.22 35.08 14.73
CA GLY A 17 -4.18 36.53 14.55
C GLY A 17 -3.89 37.00 13.13
N GLY A 18 -4.28 36.22 12.11
CA GLY A 18 -4.20 36.63 10.68
C GLY A 18 -5.59 36.81 10.07
N ASP A 19 -5.68 37.65 9.03
CA ASP A 19 -6.93 37.94 8.32
C ASP A 19 -7.61 36.64 7.85
N PRO A 20 -8.96 36.53 7.93
CA PRO A 20 -9.69 35.31 7.60
C PRO A 20 -9.47 34.83 6.15
N GLU A 21 -9.11 35.72 5.23
CA GLU A 21 -8.74 35.38 3.86
C GLU A 21 -7.39 34.64 3.78
N ASP A 22 -6.42 35.01 4.62
CA ASP A 22 -5.13 34.33 4.70
C ASP A 22 -5.26 32.95 5.34
N LEU A 23 -6.16 32.81 6.33
CA LEU A 23 -6.52 31.51 6.90
C LEU A 23 -7.16 30.60 5.85
N MET A 24 -8.13 31.11 5.08
CA MET A 24 -8.76 30.31 4.01
C MET A 24 -7.75 29.93 2.92
N ARG A 25 -6.84 30.84 2.54
CA ARG A 25 -5.77 30.57 1.58
C ARG A 25 -4.82 29.48 2.09
N SER A 26 -4.38 29.57 3.35
CA SER A 26 -3.51 28.55 3.95
C SER A 26 -4.20 27.19 4.13
N LEU A 27 -5.50 27.16 4.44
CA LEU A 27 -6.28 25.92 4.50
C LEU A 27 -6.45 25.28 3.12
N GLN A 28 -6.66 26.08 2.07
CA GLN A 28 -6.72 25.58 0.69
C GLN A 28 -5.37 25.02 0.22
N GLU A 29 -4.26 25.72 0.50
CA GLU A 29 -2.91 25.23 0.21
C GLU A 29 -2.56 23.97 1.00
N PHE A 30 -2.96 23.89 2.27
CA PHE A 30 -2.81 22.71 3.11
C PHE A 30 -3.64 21.52 2.58
N ALA A 31 -4.90 21.76 2.21
CA ALA A 31 -5.77 20.74 1.63
C ALA A 31 -5.24 20.23 0.29
N ALA A 32 -4.70 21.11 -0.56
CA ALA A 32 -4.08 20.73 -1.82
C ALA A 32 -2.85 19.82 -1.60
N ARG A 33 -1.97 20.15 -0.66
CA ARG A 33 -0.81 19.31 -0.29
C ARG A 33 -1.22 18.00 0.35
N GLN A 34 -2.26 18.00 1.18
CA GLN A 34 -2.78 16.81 1.83
C GLN A 34 -3.42 15.86 0.80
N ALA A 35 -4.19 16.38 -0.15
CA ALA A 35 -4.80 15.59 -1.22
C ALA A 35 -3.75 14.84 -2.04
N GLU A 36 -2.62 15.50 -2.36
CA GLU A 36 -1.49 14.87 -3.05
C GLU A 36 -0.87 13.73 -2.21
N SER A 37 -0.60 13.98 -0.92
CA SER A 37 -0.04 12.95 -0.02
C SER A 37 -0.97 11.75 0.20
N VAL A 38 -2.28 11.98 0.24
CA VAL A 38 -3.28 10.92 0.41
C VAL A 38 -3.36 10.06 -0.85
N ALA A 39 -3.30 10.68 -2.02
CA ALA A 39 -3.29 9.96 -3.30
C ALA A 39 -2.03 9.09 -3.46
N GLU A 40 -0.86 9.59 -3.04
CA GLU A 40 0.38 8.82 -3.07
C GLU A 40 0.37 7.64 -2.09
N ALA A 41 -0.05 7.87 -0.84
CA ALA A 41 -0.17 6.82 0.18
C ALA A 41 -1.15 5.71 -0.25
N GLN A 42 -2.29 6.07 -0.84
CA GLN A 42 -3.24 5.09 -1.37
C GLN A 42 -2.64 4.26 -2.51
N ARG A 43 -1.84 4.86 -3.40
CA ARG A 43 -1.16 4.15 -4.50
C ARG A 43 -0.15 3.13 -3.98
N GLU A 44 0.64 3.50 -2.96
CA GLU A 44 1.64 2.61 -2.36
C GLU A 44 0.97 1.45 -1.61
N GLN A 45 -0.08 1.73 -0.83
CA GLN A 45 -0.84 0.70 -0.14
C GLN A 45 -1.49 -0.27 -1.14
N PHE A 46 -2.06 0.25 -2.24
CA PHE A 46 -2.61 -0.59 -3.30
C PHE A 46 -1.54 -1.49 -3.94
N ALA A 47 -0.33 -0.96 -4.20
CA ALA A 47 0.80 -1.73 -4.72
C ALA A 47 1.21 -2.86 -3.77
N THR A 48 1.19 -2.62 -2.46
CA THR A 48 1.51 -3.63 -1.45
C THR A 48 0.47 -4.76 -1.41
N LEU A 49 -0.82 -4.42 -1.39
CA LEU A 49 -1.91 -5.42 -1.41
C LEU A 49 -1.85 -6.30 -2.66
N THR A 50 -1.64 -5.66 -3.81
CA THR A 50 -1.43 -6.25 -5.12
C THR A 50 -0.29 -7.28 -5.08
N LEU A 51 0.90 -6.90 -4.59
CA LEU A 51 2.03 -7.84 -4.46
C LEU A 51 1.74 -9.00 -3.50
N ASN A 52 1.10 -8.74 -2.36
CA ASN A 52 0.72 -9.79 -1.42
C ASN A 52 -0.23 -10.80 -2.07
N THR A 53 -1.22 -10.33 -2.82
CA THR A 53 -2.12 -11.22 -3.57
C THR A 53 -1.36 -12.05 -4.60
N ALA A 54 -0.38 -11.50 -5.32
CA ALA A 54 0.43 -12.28 -6.26
C ALA A 54 1.24 -13.39 -5.56
N VAL A 55 1.78 -13.11 -4.37
CA VAL A 55 2.49 -14.11 -3.54
C VAL A 55 1.52 -15.19 -3.06
N GLU A 56 0.35 -14.82 -2.56
CA GLU A 56 -0.68 -15.76 -2.09
C GLU A 56 -1.14 -16.70 -3.21
N LEU A 57 -1.43 -16.16 -4.40
CA LEU A 57 -1.83 -16.95 -5.56
C LEU A 57 -0.72 -17.93 -5.98
N THR A 58 0.53 -17.47 -5.96
CA THR A 58 1.69 -18.32 -6.26
C THR A 58 1.83 -19.45 -5.24
N GLY A 59 1.71 -19.14 -3.95
CA GLY A 59 1.76 -20.14 -2.88
C GLY A 59 0.62 -21.15 -2.96
N ALA A 60 -0.60 -20.69 -3.24
CA ALA A 60 -1.76 -21.56 -3.43
C ALA A 60 -1.60 -22.51 -4.64
N ALA A 61 -0.99 -22.03 -5.73
CA ALA A 61 -0.69 -22.85 -6.91
C ALA A 61 0.39 -23.91 -6.60
N LEU A 62 1.49 -23.52 -5.95
CA LEU A 62 2.53 -24.45 -5.52
C LEU A 62 1.98 -25.52 -4.57
N GLY A 63 1.09 -25.16 -3.65
CA GLY A 63 0.48 -26.08 -2.70
C GLY A 63 -0.44 -27.14 -3.34
N ARG A 64 -0.79 -27.01 -4.63
CA ARG A 64 -1.53 -28.02 -5.39
C ARG A 64 -0.64 -28.97 -6.18
N MET A 65 0.67 -28.75 -6.21
CA MET A 65 1.58 -29.61 -6.95
C MET A 65 1.75 -30.95 -6.24
N ASP A 66 1.64 -32.02 -7.00
CA ASP A 66 2.08 -33.35 -6.57
C ASP A 66 3.52 -33.54 -7.03
N VAL A 67 4.44 -33.61 -6.08
CA VAL A 67 5.89 -33.66 -6.31
C VAL A 67 6.45 -34.88 -5.61
N SER A 68 7.20 -35.70 -6.34
CA SER A 68 7.75 -36.96 -5.86
C SER A 68 9.22 -37.10 -6.21
N GLY A 69 9.95 -37.96 -5.48
CA GLY A 69 11.36 -38.22 -5.70
C GLY A 69 12.21 -37.83 -4.48
N SER A 70 13.51 -37.75 -4.68
CA SER A 70 14.46 -37.24 -3.69
C SER A 70 14.22 -35.76 -3.38
N THR A 71 14.77 -35.28 -2.26
CA THR A 71 14.67 -33.87 -1.85
C THR A 71 15.17 -32.92 -2.94
N ASP A 72 16.26 -33.27 -3.62
CA ASP A 72 16.84 -32.43 -4.68
C ASP A 72 15.92 -32.36 -5.91
N GLU A 73 15.30 -33.48 -6.30
CA GLU A 73 14.33 -33.53 -7.40
C GLU A 73 13.08 -32.71 -7.09
N GLN A 74 12.56 -32.81 -5.86
CA GLN A 74 11.42 -32.01 -5.42
C GLN A 74 11.75 -30.51 -5.39
N ALA A 75 12.95 -30.15 -4.91
CA ALA A 75 13.39 -28.75 -4.89
C ALA A 75 13.55 -28.16 -6.31
N LEU A 76 14.08 -28.95 -7.26
CA LEU A 76 14.17 -28.55 -8.66
C LEU A 76 12.79 -28.34 -9.28
N ALA A 77 11.86 -29.28 -9.07
CA ALA A 77 10.49 -29.18 -9.58
C ALA A 77 9.77 -27.94 -9.04
N LEU A 78 9.91 -27.65 -7.74
CA LEU A 78 9.30 -26.48 -7.13
C LEU A 78 9.93 -25.17 -7.65
N ARG A 79 11.25 -25.16 -7.85
CA ARG A 79 11.97 -24.01 -8.43
C ARG A 79 11.50 -23.74 -9.85
N ASP A 80 11.36 -24.77 -10.66
CA ASP A 80 10.97 -24.63 -12.06
C ASP A 80 9.51 -24.17 -12.18
N ALA A 81 8.61 -24.65 -11.32
CA ALA A 81 7.26 -24.11 -11.22
C ALA A 81 7.25 -22.63 -10.79
N MET A 82 8.06 -22.25 -9.79
CA MET A 82 8.16 -20.87 -9.31
C MET A 82 8.65 -19.89 -10.40
N ARG A 83 9.51 -20.36 -11.32
CA ARG A 83 10.00 -19.55 -12.46
C ARG A 83 8.90 -19.18 -13.45
N VAL A 84 7.79 -19.89 -13.45
CA VAL A 84 6.62 -19.63 -14.31
C VAL A 84 5.54 -18.91 -13.52
N LEU A 85 5.14 -19.47 -12.38
CA LEU A 85 3.97 -19.02 -11.62
C LEU A 85 4.13 -17.61 -11.05
N PHE A 86 5.30 -17.28 -10.50
CA PHE A 86 5.49 -15.98 -9.84
C PHE A 86 5.49 -14.80 -10.84
N PRO A 87 6.26 -14.82 -11.95
CA PRO A 87 6.20 -13.75 -12.94
C PRO A 87 4.81 -13.57 -13.56
N GLU A 88 4.08 -14.66 -13.80
CA GLU A 88 2.72 -14.60 -14.34
C GLU A 88 1.72 -13.98 -13.36
N ALA A 89 1.76 -14.38 -12.09
CA ALA A 89 0.92 -13.79 -11.04
C ALA A 89 1.20 -12.29 -10.90
N VAL A 90 2.48 -11.89 -10.91
CA VAL A 90 2.89 -10.47 -10.88
C VAL A 90 2.40 -9.72 -12.12
N ALA A 91 2.49 -10.32 -13.32
CA ALA A 91 2.04 -9.69 -14.56
C ALA A 91 0.52 -9.45 -14.58
N LEU A 92 -0.28 -10.46 -14.20
CA LEU A 92 -1.74 -10.36 -14.12
C LEU A 92 -2.17 -9.23 -13.18
N VAL A 93 -1.58 -9.21 -12.00
CA VAL A 93 -1.90 -8.26 -10.94
C VAL A 93 -1.41 -6.85 -11.29
N SER A 94 -0.25 -6.73 -11.96
CA SER A 94 0.25 -5.46 -12.51
C SER A 94 -0.66 -4.90 -13.60
N ALA A 95 -1.22 -5.75 -14.46
CA ALA A 95 -2.19 -5.35 -15.49
C ALA A 95 -3.51 -4.86 -14.87
N ALA A 96 -4.02 -5.55 -13.85
CA ALA A 96 -5.21 -5.11 -13.09
C ALA A 96 -5.01 -3.71 -12.47
N ARG A 97 -3.83 -3.44 -11.90
CA ARG A 97 -3.46 -2.10 -11.40
C ARG A 97 -3.47 -1.03 -12.49
N GLN A 98 -2.88 -1.32 -13.65
CA GLN A 98 -2.82 -0.35 -14.75
C GLN A 98 -4.22 -0.04 -15.32
N GLY A 99 -5.14 -1.01 -15.30
CA GLY A 99 -6.55 -0.80 -15.60
C GLY A 99 -7.20 0.17 -14.62
N PHE A 100 -7.07 -0.09 -13.31
CA PHE A 100 -7.61 0.78 -12.26
C PHE A 100 -7.10 2.23 -12.34
N MET A 101 -5.80 2.40 -12.57
CA MET A 101 -5.16 3.73 -12.66
C MET A 101 -5.51 4.50 -13.94
N ARG A 102 -6.04 3.85 -14.99
CA ARG A 102 -6.53 4.52 -16.21
C ARG A 102 -7.97 5.00 -16.10
N GLU A 103 -8.74 4.42 -15.18
CA GLU A 103 -10.15 4.77 -14.94
C GLU A 103 -10.34 5.83 -13.84
N SER A 104 -9.23 6.33 -13.26
CA SER A 104 -9.20 7.34 -12.19
C SER A 104 -8.95 8.76 -12.70
#